data_AF-W6SH68-F1
#
_entry.id   AF-W6SH68-F1
#
_cell.length_a   1.000
_cell.length_b   1.000
_cell.length_c   1.000
_cell.angle_alpha   90.00
_cell.angle_beta   90.00
_cell.angle_gamma   90.00
#
_symmetry.space_group_name_H-M   'P 1'
#
loop_
_entity.id
_entity.type
_entity.pdbx_description
1 polymer ?
#
loop_
_entity_poly.entity_id
_entity_poly.type
_entity_poly.pdbx_seq_one_letter_code
_entity_poly.pdbx_strand_id
1 'polypeptide(L)'
;MSHNIIKKSNINVYSMVKNGTIAVITLLGCGIFFGVKNIMIAFPIALTSTVMGRQNLQVKTVSKIIKIMIIDILIVLASFLSSTNIYISVPINFISIFIIMYTIVSPYDLTFYKPFIMLYVFTQYASVSLEQLPLRIAAVIFGVLLVGIGSTIKKKDEKEILGNSIVEALQLIENQCKNIAMRKFDKDIEIRCSKIMRSVAYKVYVTRHKRYLTTYLGRIQFNLYINVEYLNISLVRVYEKLLDNKIDNEIIDRFLNIVVLINKYIKSNVAVDDILREIYILEDNIKSKTNYFDEEMKAIERILINIERLYNLNKKEINKIYTKWEKSDIDDFNVYFKEYFNRNSIRFKFSMRMAITLTISLYIGEWLGFYKIIWAIITIMSIMQPYYEDTILRAKERIRGNILAIIFTATIINLIDVKFITIAILIVSLYLLYGFKEYYKISLFAATASISIASLAQNINLLVFYRIIYVIIGVAFVVVANKLIFPYRLRDGVEQLKEKIDRLKNVILKSYELQDKEYIRDVIIHSTLLCEKLYLRNIQYKDENIDDYINKSNNLIINYGYSILYNSN
;
A
#
# COMPACT_ATOMS: atom_id res chain seq x y z
N MET A 1 32.56 0.32 5.36
CA MET A 1 31.95 1.55 5.93
C MET A 1 30.55 1.83 5.36
N SER A 2 30.32 1.72 4.05
CA SER A 2 29.02 2.01 3.40
C SER A 2 27.84 1.14 3.90
N HIS A 3 28.05 -0.17 4.13
CA HIS A 3 26.98 -1.09 4.52
C HIS A 3 26.45 -0.82 5.95
N ASN A 4 27.32 -0.43 6.89
CA ASN A 4 26.93 -0.08 8.26
C ASN A 4 26.18 1.27 8.33
N ILE A 5 26.51 2.24 7.47
CA ILE A 5 25.78 3.51 7.38
C ILE A 5 24.38 3.30 6.79
N ILE A 6 24.24 2.45 5.77
CA ILE A 6 22.94 2.13 5.16
C ILE A 6 22.00 1.44 6.16
N LYS A 7 22.51 0.47 6.93
CA LYS A 7 21.72 -0.26 7.94
C LYS A 7 21.30 0.64 9.11
N LYS A 8 22.13 1.62 9.48
CA LYS A 8 21.87 2.58 10.58
C LYS A 8 20.96 3.75 10.17
N SER A 9 20.84 4.04 8.87
CA SER A 9 20.08 5.19 8.34
C SER A 9 18.68 4.85 7.79
N ASN A 10 18.27 3.57 7.79
CA ASN A 10 16.97 3.10 7.29
C ASN A 10 16.71 3.48 5.80
N ILE A 11 17.77 3.54 4.98
CA ILE A 11 17.66 3.92 3.56
C ILE A 11 17.24 2.71 2.70
N ASN A 12 16.17 2.87 1.93
CA ASN A 12 15.77 1.93 0.88
C ASN A 12 16.54 2.24 -0.42
N VAL A 13 17.74 1.68 -0.55
CA VAL A 13 18.64 1.92 -1.69
C VAL A 13 17.99 1.52 -3.03
N TYR A 14 17.22 0.43 -3.07
CA TYR A 14 16.55 0.00 -4.30
C TYR A 14 15.53 1.03 -4.77
N SER A 15 14.67 1.53 -3.86
CA SER A 15 13.70 2.59 -4.18
C SER A 15 14.40 3.89 -4.56
N MET A 16 15.46 4.25 -3.83
CA MET A 16 16.27 5.45 -4.07
C MET A 16 16.82 5.47 -5.49
N VAL A 17 17.50 4.40 -5.91
CA VAL A 17 18.12 4.31 -7.24
C VAL A 17 17.04 4.23 -8.31
N LYS A 18 16.07 3.31 -8.20
CA LYS A 18 15.05 3.12 -9.24
C LYS A 18 14.21 4.37 -9.47
N ASN A 19 13.58 4.90 -8.42
CA ASN A 19 12.65 6.01 -8.56
C ASN A 19 13.40 7.34 -8.71
N GLY A 20 14.59 7.48 -8.10
CA GLY A 20 15.47 8.63 -8.29
C GLY A 20 15.98 8.75 -9.73
N THR A 21 16.39 7.64 -10.35
CA THR A 21 16.79 7.65 -11.77
C THR A 21 15.61 8.03 -12.67
N ILE A 22 14.42 7.48 -12.44
CA ILE A 22 13.21 7.90 -13.18
C ILE A 22 12.99 9.41 -13.01
N ALA A 23 13.03 9.92 -11.79
CA ALA A 23 12.80 11.34 -11.51
C ALA A 23 13.81 12.27 -12.20
N VAL A 24 15.10 11.92 -12.19
CA VAL A 24 16.14 12.71 -12.84
C VAL A 24 15.97 12.70 -14.36
N ILE A 25 15.73 11.53 -14.96
CA ILE A 25 15.52 11.41 -16.42
C ILE A 25 14.25 12.15 -16.83
N THR A 26 13.14 12.01 -16.09
CA THR A 26 11.91 12.74 -16.39
C THR A 26 12.13 14.25 -16.25
N LEU A 27 12.82 14.72 -15.22
CA LEU A 27 13.07 16.15 -15.02
C LEU A 27 13.93 16.76 -16.14
N LEU A 28 15.06 16.13 -16.45
CA LEU A 28 15.96 16.59 -17.51
C LEU A 28 15.30 16.47 -18.89
N GLY A 29 14.65 15.34 -19.17
CA GLY A 29 13.95 15.11 -20.43
C GLY A 29 12.80 16.08 -20.65
N CYS A 30 11.98 16.36 -19.61
CA CYS A 30 10.94 17.37 -19.69
C CYS A 30 11.49 18.76 -20.01
N GLY A 31 12.60 19.15 -19.37
CA GLY A 31 13.24 20.44 -19.61
C GLY A 31 13.85 20.57 -21.02
N ILE A 32 14.55 19.53 -21.49
CA ILE A 32 15.27 19.54 -22.77
C ILE A 32 14.30 19.42 -23.95
N PHE A 33 13.39 18.45 -23.94
CA PHE A 33 12.55 18.15 -25.11
C PHE A 33 11.28 19.00 -25.19
N PHE A 34 10.75 19.44 -24.05
CA PHE A 34 9.45 20.11 -23.99
C PHE A 34 9.52 21.50 -23.34
N GLY A 35 10.72 21.96 -22.96
CA GLY A 35 10.98 23.31 -22.45
C GLY A 35 10.84 23.46 -20.92
N VAL A 36 11.43 24.55 -20.41
CA VAL A 36 11.58 24.83 -18.97
C VAL A 36 10.24 24.93 -18.25
N LYS A 37 9.18 25.40 -18.92
CA LYS A 37 7.82 25.47 -18.35
C LYS A 37 7.24 24.10 -17.98
N ASN A 38 7.77 23.01 -18.54
CA ASN A 38 7.32 21.64 -18.28
C ASN A 38 8.19 20.89 -17.25
N ILE A 39 9.24 21.51 -16.72
CA ILE A 39 10.07 20.91 -15.65
C ILE A 39 9.24 20.66 -14.38
N MET A 40 8.31 21.57 -14.07
CA MET A 40 7.47 21.49 -12.87
C MET A 40 6.59 20.23 -12.83
N ILE A 41 6.07 19.78 -13.97
CA ILE A 41 5.21 18.59 -14.05
C ILE A 41 5.99 17.26 -14.00
N ALA A 42 7.31 17.29 -14.21
CA ALA A 42 8.14 16.09 -14.12
C ALA A 42 8.12 15.47 -12.72
N PHE A 43 8.02 16.29 -11.67
CA PHE A 43 8.00 15.85 -10.29
C PHE A 43 6.77 14.97 -9.94
N PRO A 44 5.52 15.40 -10.21
CA PRO A 44 4.35 14.54 -10.01
C PRO A 44 4.37 13.28 -10.85
N ILE A 45 4.80 13.35 -12.11
CA ILE A 45 4.88 12.16 -12.96
C ILE A 45 5.92 11.16 -12.41
N ALA A 46 7.07 11.63 -11.95
CA ALA A 46 8.07 10.79 -11.32
C ALA A 46 7.55 10.15 -10.02
N LEU A 47 6.77 10.87 -9.21
CA LEU A 47 6.15 10.32 -8.00
C LEU A 47 5.18 9.18 -8.32
N THR A 48 4.52 9.21 -9.48
CA THR A 48 3.65 8.13 -9.96
C THR A 48 4.39 6.78 -9.99
N SER A 49 5.70 6.74 -10.29
CA SER A 49 6.50 5.50 -10.26
C SER A 49 6.52 4.81 -8.88
N THR A 50 6.64 5.58 -7.80
CA THR A 50 6.66 5.04 -6.44
C THR A 50 5.33 4.44 -6.04
N VAL A 51 4.27 5.15 -6.40
CA VAL A 51 2.90 4.81 -6.06
C VAL A 51 2.50 3.56 -6.84
N MET A 52 2.95 3.44 -8.08
CA MET A 52 2.71 2.29 -8.95
C MET A 52 3.55 1.08 -8.63
N GLY A 53 4.77 1.25 -8.12
CA GLY A 53 5.57 0.12 -7.61
C GLY A 53 4.86 -0.67 -6.51
N ARG A 54 3.86 -0.06 -5.84
CA ARG A 54 3.02 -0.72 -4.83
C ARG A 54 1.79 -1.43 -5.42
N GLN A 55 1.39 -1.08 -6.64
CA GLN A 55 0.35 -1.79 -7.36
C GLN A 55 0.97 -2.94 -8.16
N ASN A 56 0.26 -4.06 -8.30
CA ASN A 56 0.73 -5.14 -9.17
C ASN A 56 0.52 -4.75 -10.64
N LEU A 57 1.39 -3.88 -11.17
CA LEU A 57 1.41 -3.46 -12.57
C LEU A 57 1.67 -4.62 -13.55
N GLN A 58 2.07 -5.78 -13.05
CA GLN A 58 2.50 -6.91 -13.90
C GLN A 58 1.31 -7.62 -14.55
N VAL A 59 0.12 -7.51 -13.94
CA VAL A 59 -1.10 -8.00 -14.56
C VAL A 59 -1.57 -6.94 -15.57
N LYS A 60 -1.35 -7.22 -16.86
CA LYS A 60 -1.69 -6.35 -18.00
C LYS A 60 -1.06 -4.94 -17.93
N THR A 61 0.26 -4.88 -17.83
CA THR A 61 1.06 -3.63 -17.76
C THR A 61 0.66 -2.56 -18.76
N VAL A 62 0.53 -2.93 -20.04
CA VAL A 62 0.19 -1.98 -21.12
C VAL A 62 -1.16 -1.32 -20.89
N SER A 63 -2.19 -2.09 -20.52
CA SER A 63 -3.53 -1.56 -20.27
C SER A 63 -3.55 -0.60 -19.08
N LYS A 64 -2.77 -0.89 -18.02
CA LYS A 64 -2.65 0.01 -16.87
C LYS A 64 -1.95 1.31 -17.25
N ILE A 65 -0.81 1.23 -17.96
CA ILE A 65 -0.06 2.41 -18.45
C ILE A 65 -0.95 3.31 -19.32
N ILE A 66 -1.71 2.73 -20.26
CA ILE A 66 -2.64 3.49 -21.11
C ILE A 66 -3.72 4.18 -20.25
N LYS A 67 -4.29 3.48 -19.27
CA LYS A 67 -5.30 4.08 -18.37
C LYS A 67 -4.74 5.28 -17.60
N ILE A 68 -3.50 5.19 -17.12
CA ILE A 68 -2.82 6.28 -16.41
C ILE A 68 -2.60 7.46 -17.34
N MET A 69 -2.10 7.19 -18.55
CA MET A 69 -1.87 8.21 -19.56
C MET A 69 -3.16 8.99 -19.86
N ILE A 70 -4.29 8.30 -20.03
CA ILE A 70 -5.59 8.94 -20.25
C ILE A 70 -5.98 9.82 -19.04
N ILE A 71 -5.81 9.32 -17.82
CA ILE A 71 -6.12 10.08 -16.60
C ILE A 71 -5.26 11.34 -16.49
N ASP A 72 -3.95 11.23 -16.72
CA ASP A 72 -3.03 12.37 -16.61
C ASP A 72 -3.31 13.43 -17.70
N ILE A 73 -3.67 13.00 -18.91
CA ILE A 73 -4.10 13.92 -19.99
C ILE A 73 -5.38 14.66 -19.58
N LEU A 74 -6.39 13.96 -19.05
CA LEU A 74 -7.62 14.60 -18.57
C LEU A 74 -7.35 15.61 -17.45
N ILE A 75 -6.43 15.29 -16.54
CA ILE A 75 -5.99 16.20 -15.45
C ILE A 75 -5.36 17.46 -16.03
N VAL A 76 -4.47 17.33 -17.00
CA VAL A 76 -3.83 18.49 -17.66
C VAL A 76 -4.85 19.35 -18.39
N LEU A 77 -5.80 18.74 -19.11
CA LEU A 77 -6.85 19.48 -19.81
C LEU A 77 -7.77 20.22 -18.85
N ALA A 78 -8.23 19.57 -17.79
CA ALA A 78 -9.08 20.19 -16.77
C ALA A 78 -8.37 21.34 -16.05
N SER A 79 -7.07 21.16 -15.76
CA SER A 79 -6.23 22.19 -15.16
C SER A 79 -6.02 23.39 -16.10
N PHE A 80 -5.80 23.15 -17.39
CA PHE A 80 -5.70 24.19 -18.40
C PHE A 80 -7.00 25.01 -18.49
N LEU A 81 -8.15 24.34 -18.59
CA LEU A 81 -9.46 25.01 -18.62
C LEU A 81 -9.69 25.88 -17.38
N SER A 82 -9.33 25.37 -16.20
CA SER A 82 -9.40 26.13 -14.95
C SER A 82 -8.57 27.43 -15.01
N SER A 83 -7.36 27.36 -15.59
CA SER A 83 -6.44 28.50 -15.67
C SER A 83 -6.86 29.61 -16.65
N THR A 84 -7.92 29.43 -17.44
CA THR A 84 -8.34 30.42 -18.46
C THR A 84 -9.06 31.63 -17.87
N ASN A 85 -9.85 31.45 -16.81
CA ASN A 85 -10.65 32.51 -16.21
C ASN A 85 -10.88 32.24 -14.72
N ILE A 86 -10.66 33.24 -13.87
CA ILE A 86 -10.80 33.12 -12.41
C ILE A 86 -12.21 32.70 -11.95
N TYR A 87 -13.27 33.11 -12.66
CA TYR A 87 -14.66 32.73 -12.31
C TYR A 87 -14.96 31.28 -12.67
N ILE A 88 -14.40 30.80 -13.79
CA ILE A 88 -14.53 29.41 -14.25
C ILE A 88 -13.58 28.50 -13.44
N SER A 89 -12.47 29.06 -12.94
CA SER A 89 -11.47 28.37 -12.12
C SER A 89 -12.11 27.73 -10.88
N VAL A 90 -12.96 28.45 -10.15
CA VAL A 90 -13.59 27.93 -8.91
C VAL A 90 -14.41 26.64 -9.14
N PRO A 91 -15.43 26.61 -10.02
CA PRO A 91 -16.21 25.40 -10.25
C PRO A 91 -15.37 24.28 -10.87
N ILE A 92 -14.47 24.58 -11.82
CA ILE A 92 -13.63 23.54 -12.44
C ILE A 92 -12.65 22.94 -11.43
N ASN A 93 -11.99 23.75 -10.61
CA ASN A 93 -11.11 23.29 -9.52
C ASN A 93 -11.87 22.37 -8.58
N PHE A 94 -13.04 22.80 -8.10
CA PHE A 94 -13.83 22.01 -7.16
C PHE A 94 -14.22 20.65 -7.76
N ILE A 95 -14.79 20.65 -8.96
CA ILE A 95 -15.24 19.43 -9.65
C ILE A 95 -14.05 18.52 -9.96
N SER A 96 -12.98 19.06 -10.52
CA SER A 96 -11.80 18.28 -10.93
C SER A 96 -11.12 17.65 -9.72
N ILE A 97 -10.85 18.44 -8.68
CA ILE A 97 -10.20 17.95 -7.46
C ILE A 97 -11.10 16.92 -6.78
N PHE A 98 -12.41 17.16 -6.70
CA PHE A 98 -13.34 16.19 -6.13
C PHE A 98 -13.34 14.87 -6.93
N ILE A 99 -13.42 14.91 -8.26
CA ILE A 99 -13.42 13.72 -9.11
C ILE A 99 -12.10 12.96 -9.00
N ILE A 100 -10.95 13.66 -9.02
CA ILE A 100 -9.63 13.05 -8.83
C ILE A 100 -9.58 12.34 -7.47
N MET A 101 -9.91 13.05 -6.40
CA MET A 101 -9.86 12.52 -5.04
C MET A 101 -10.85 11.36 -4.88
N TYR A 102 -12.10 11.56 -5.27
CA TYR A 102 -13.14 10.56 -5.13
C TYR A 102 -12.81 9.33 -5.97
N THR A 103 -12.37 9.44 -7.21
CA THR A 103 -12.08 8.26 -8.06
C THR A 103 -10.82 7.51 -7.63
N ILE A 104 -9.75 8.24 -7.29
CA ILE A 104 -8.41 7.68 -7.11
C ILE A 104 -8.13 7.26 -5.67
N VAL A 105 -8.73 7.92 -4.67
CA VAL A 105 -8.60 7.49 -3.27
C VAL A 105 -9.31 6.15 -3.10
N SER A 106 -8.50 5.10 -2.94
CA SER A 106 -8.97 3.77 -2.58
C SER A 106 -9.03 3.65 -1.05
N PRO A 107 -10.01 2.92 -0.49
CA PRO A 107 -10.01 2.56 0.92
C PRO A 107 -8.74 1.84 1.37
N TYR A 108 -8.02 1.18 0.45
CA TYR A 108 -6.88 0.32 0.76
C TYR A 108 -5.50 0.98 0.57
N ASP A 109 -5.40 2.05 -0.24
CA ASP A 109 -4.19 2.89 -0.33
C ASP A 109 -4.58 4.38 -0.38
N LEU A 110 -4.57 5.00 0.79
CA LEU A 110 -4.91 6.41 0.99
C LEU A 110 -3.85 7.37 0.44
N THR A 111 -2.76 6.90 -0.15
CA THR A 111 -1.69 7.77 -0.70
C THR A 111 -1.63 7.75 -2.22
N PHE A 112 -2.45 6.92 -2.88
CA PHE A 112 -2.44 6.73 -4.34
C PHE A 112 -2.81 8.00 -5.12
N TYR A 113 -3.59 8.90 -4.53
CA TYR A 113 -4.06 10.14 -5.16
C TYR A 113 -2.97 11.23 -5.31
N LYS A 114 -1.90 11.18 -4.49
CA LYS A 114 -0.94 12.28 -4.35
C LYS A 114 -0.28 12.73 -5.65
N PRO A 115 0.19 11.83 -6.55
CA PRO A 115 0.77 12.24 -7.83
C PRO A 115 -0.22 12.99 -8.72
N PHE A 116 -1.46 12.52 -8.78
CA PHE A 116 -2.51 13.05 -9.66
C PHE A 116 -2.99 14.44 -9.23
N ILE A 117 -3.26 14.62 -7.93
CA ILE A 117 -3.64 15.95 -7.42
C ILE A 117 -2.47 16.93 -7.53
N MET A 118 -1.24 16.45 -7.36
CA MET A 118 -0.05 17.26 -7.53
C MET A 118 0.14 17.65 -8.99
N LEU A 119 -0.11 16.74 -9.94
CA LEU A 119 -0.10 17.06 -11.37
C LEU A 119 -1.11 18.17 -11.70
N TYR A 120 -2.31 18.11 -11.14
CA TYR A 120 -3.33 19.16 -11.31
C TYR A 120 -2.84 20.52 -10.80
N VAL A 121 -2.40 20.59 -9.54
CA VAL A 121 -1.95 21.83 -8.89
C VAL A 121 -0.73 22.43 -9.59
N PHE A 122 0.25 21.61 -9.99
CA PHE A 122 1.45 22.08 -10.68
C PHE A 122 1.13 22.58 -12.10
N THR A 123 0.23 21.89 -12.81
CA THR A 123 -0.17 22.29 -14.17
C THR A 123 -0.94 23.61 -14.17
N GLN A 124 -1.79 23.83 -13.15
CA GLN A 124 -2.59 25.04 -13.03
C GLN A 124 -1.71 26.24 -12.71
N TYR A 125 -0.78 26.07 -11.75
CA TYR A 125 0.15 27.13 -11.39
C TYR A 125 1.11 27.49 -12.52
N ALA A 126 1.66 26.49 -13.21
CA ALA A 126 2.57 26.69 -14.32
C ALA A 126 1.82 26.79 -15.66
N SER A 127 0.71 27.53 -15.73
CA SER A 127 -0.17 27.58 -16.90
C SER A 127 0.56 27.89 -18.21
N VAL A 128 0.04 27.34 -19.30
CA VAL A 128 0.60 27.47 -20.65
C VAL A 128 -0.43 28.09 -21.58
N SER A 129 0.02 28.70 -22.67
CA SER A 129 -0.88 29.10 -23.76
C SER A 129 -1.43 27.88 -24.49
N LEU A 130 -2.52 28.08 -25.24
CA LEU A 130 -3.13 27.03 -26.06
C LEU A 130 -2.13 26.38 -27.03
N GLU A 131 -1.21 27.17 -27.60
CA GLU A 131 -0.15 26.71 -28.51
C GLU A 131 0.88 25.79 -27.83
N GLN A 132 1.11 25.99 -26.53
CA GLN A 132 2.07 25.20 -25.74
C GLN A 132 1.43 23.97 -25.10
N LEU A 133 0.11 23.84 -25.16
CA LEU A 133 -0.64 22.70 -24.60
C LEU A 133 -0.25 21.35 -25.23
N PRO A 134 -0.05 21.21 -26.57
CA PRO A 134 0.42 19.95 -27.16
C PRO A 134 1.78 19.50 -26.62
N LEU A 135 2.72 20.43 -26.43
CA LEU A 135 4.03 20.13 -25.83
C LEU A 135 3.91 19.66 -24.39
N ARG A 136 2.95 20.22 -23.64
CA ARG A 136 2.67 19.78 -22.27
C ARG A 136 2.08 18.37 -22.23
N ILE A 137 1.15 18.06 -23.12
CA ILE A 137 0.60 16.70 -23.25
C ILE A 137 1.71 15.71 -23.63
N ALA A 138 2.58 16.08 -24.57
CA ALA A 138 3.71 15.25 -24.95
C ALA A 138 4.69 15.00 -23.78
N ALA A 139 4.95 16.01 -22.95
CA ALA A 139 5.78 15.87 -21.74
C ALA A 139 5.17 14.89 -20.72
N VAL A 140 3.84 14.92 -20.55
CA VAL A 140 3.14 13.94 -19.70
C VAL A 140 3.27 12.53 -20.25
N ILE A 141 3.01 12.34 -21.55
CA ILE A 141 3.12 11.03 -22.22
C ILE A 141 4.53 10.48 -22.05
N PHE A 142 5.55 11.31 -22.32
CA PHE A 142 6.96 10.96 -22.14
C PHE A 142 7.25 10.48 -20.70
N GLY A 143 6.81 11.24 -19.69
CA GLY A 143 7.03 10.87 -18.30
C GLY A 143 6.31 9.57 -17.91
N VAL A 144 5.07 9.36 -18.35
CA VAL A 144 4.32 8.12 -18.07
C VAL A 144 4.97 6.91 -18.73
N LEU A 145 5.51 7.05 -19.94
CA LEU A 145 6.28 6.00 -20.61
C LEU A 145 7.54 5.62 -19.84
N LEU A 146 8.29 6.60 -19.32
CA LEU A 146 9.46 6.36 -18.48
C LEU A 146 9.08 5.63 -17.18
N VAL A 147 7.97 5.98 -16.55
CA VAL A 147 7.43 5.26 -15.39
C VAL A 147 7.11 3.81 -15.77
N GLY A 148 6.49 3.60 -16.93
CA GLY A 148 6.21 2.28 -17.49
C GLY A 148 7.47 1.42 -17.68
N ILE A 149 8.50 1.97 -18.31
CA ILE A 149 9.80 1.30 -18.52
C ILE A 149 10.49 1.04 -17.18
N GLY A 150 10.53 2.03 -16.28
CA GLY A 150 11.12 1.86 -14.95
C GLY A 150 10.41 0.77 -14.13
N SER A 151 9.12 0.56 -14.34
CA SER A 151 8.36 -0.50 -13.68
C SER A 151 8.78 -1.92 -14.10
N THR A 152 9.34 -2.10 -15.31
CA THR A 152 9.76 -3.41 -15.83
C THR A 152 11.20 -3.80 -15.45
N ILE A 153 12.05 -2.83 -15.09
CA ILE A 153 13.48 -3.05 -14.78
C ILE A 153 13.67 -3.65 -13.36
N LYS A 154 14.38 -4.79 -13.33
CA LYS A 154 14.87 -5.60 -12.18
C LYS A 154 13.90 -5.82 -11.01
N LYS A 155 13.41 -7.06 -10.95
CA LYS A 155 12.32 -7.56 -10.10
C LYS A 155 12.87 -8.42 -8.96
N LYS A 156 12.29 -8.34 -7.76
CA LYS A 156 12.40 -9.45 -6.80
C LYS A 156 11.47 -10.58 -7.27
N ASP A 157 11.91 -11.83 -7.18
CA ASP A 157 11.11 -12.96 -7.61
C ASP A 157 9.92 -13.17 -6.65
N GLU A 158 8.70 -12.97 -7.13
CA GLU A 158 7.49 -13.07 -6.28
C GLU A 158 7.31 -14.48 -5.70
N LYS A 159 7.79 -15.49 -6.43
CA LYS A 159 7.83 -16.88 -5.97
C LYS A 159 8.80 -17.04 -4.80
N GLU A 160 9.97 -16.42 -4.86
CA GLU A 160 10.96 -16.42 -3.77
C GLU A 160 10.44 -15.68 -2.54
N ILE A 161 9.81 -14.51 -2.72
CA ILE A 161 9.22 -13.76 -1.59
C ILE A 161 8.13 -14.60 -0.91
N LEU A 162 7.26 -15.26 -1.69
CA LEU A 162 6.26 -16.15 -1.12
C LEU A 162 6.92 -17.30 -0.36
N GLY A 163 7.89 -17.98 -0.97
CA GLY A 163 8.64 -19.07 -0.32
C GLY A 163 9.21 -18.65 1.03
N ASN A 164 9.90 -17.50 1.09
CA ASN A 164 10.47 -16.98 2.34
C ASN A 164 9.41 -16.70 3.41
N SER A 165 8.24 -16.14 3.04
CA SER A 165 7.14 -15.91 3.99
C SER A 165 6.56 -17.22 4.54
N ILE A 166 6.45 -18.26 3.71
CA ILE A 166 5.95 -19.58 4.15
C ILE A 166 6.96 -20.27 5.06
N VAL A 167 8.26 -20.19 4.76
CA VAL A 167 9.33 -20.73 5.63
C VAL A 167 9.29 -20.09 7.01
N GLU A 168 9.15 -18.75 7.07
CA GLU A 168 9.10 -18.04 8.34
C GLU A 168 7.87 -18.43 9.17
N ALA A 169 6.70 -18.56 8.52
CA ALA A 169 5.47 -18.99 9.19
C ALA A 169 5.56 -20.43 9.70
N LEU A 170 6.10 -21.36 8.90
CA LEU A 170 6.25 -22.75 9.32
C LEU A 170 7.30 -22.92 10.44
N GLN A 171 8.31 -22.06 10.53
CA GLN A 171 9.23 -22.03 11.68
C GLN A 171 8.54 -21.56 12.96
N LEU A 172 7.62 -20.59 12.86
CA LEU A 172 6.80 -20.17 13.99
C LEU A 172 5.88 -21.30 14.46
N ILE A 173 5.22 -21.99 13.52
CA ILE A 173 4.39 -23.17 13.82
C ILE A 173 5.23 -24.28 14.47
N GLU A 174 6.42 -24.59 13.94
CA GLU A 174 7.35 -25.55 14.53
C GLU A 174 7.67 -25.21 15.98
N ASN A 175 7.99 -23.94 16.26
CA ASN A 175 8.27 -23.49 17.63
C ASN A 175 7.04 -23.57 18.53
N GLN A 176 5.84 -23.28 18.02
CA GLN A 176 4.60 -23.44 18.77
C GLN A 176 4.35 -24.90 19.12
N CYS A 177 4.55 -25.83 18.19
CA CYS A 177 4.41 -27.27 18.44
C CYS A 177 5.37 -27.74 19.53
N LYS A 178 6.63 -27.26 19.54
CA LYS A 178 7.59 -27.54 20.62
C LYS A 178 7.10 -27.03 21.97
N ASN A 179 6.54 -25.81 22.02
CA ASN A 179 5.96 -25.26 23.25
C ASN A 179 4.77 -26.11 23.73
N ILE A 180 3.89 -26.53 22.81
CA ILE A 180 2.72 -27.34 23.12
C ILE A 180 3.14 -28.72 23.67
N ALA A 181 4.16 -29.36 23.09
CA ALA A 181 4.73 -30.59 23.62
C ALA A 181 5.26 -30.43 25.07
N MET A 182 5.73 -29.22 25.41
CA MET A 182 6.11 -28.84 26.78
C MET A 182 4.94 -28.32 27.64
N ARG A 183 3.69 -28.51 27.20
CA ARG A 183 2.47 -28.00 27.84
C ARG A 183 2.48 -26.49 28.09
N LYS A 184 2.99 -25.72 27.12
CA LYS A 184 2.94 -24.26 27.11
C LYS A 184 2.36 -23.76 25.79
N PHE A 185 1.69 -22.61 25.82
CA PHE A 185 1.21 -21.94 24.62
C PHE A 185 1.73 -20.50 24.59
N ASP A 186 2.41 -20.14 23.51
CA ASP A 186 2.92 -18.78 23.29
C ASP A 186 2.01 -18.03 22.31
N LYS A 187 1.30 -17.02 22.83
CA LYS A 187 0.38 -16.19 22.04
C LYS A 187 1.10 -15.23 21.10
N ASP A 188 2.33 -14.84 21.40
CA ASP A 188 3.12 -13.95 20.53
C ASP A 188 3.60 -14.68 19.27
N ILE A 189 3.82 -16.00 19.34
CA ILE A 189 4.10 -16.83 18.16
C ILE A 189 2.87 -16.87 17.24
N GLU A 190 1.68 -17.13 17.79
CA GLU A 190 0.41 -17.13 17.05
C GLU A 190 0.20 -15.79 16.31
N ILE A 191 0.32 -14.67 17.03
CA ILE A 191 0.13 -13.32 16.47
C ILE A 191 1.15 -13.01 15.36
N ARG A 192 2.42 -13.39 15.56
CA ARG A 192 3.47 -13.20 14.54
C ARG A 192 3.18 -14.01 13.27
N CYS A 193 2.73 -15.26 13.41
CA CYS A 193 2.38 -16.09 12.27
C CYS A 193 1.19 -15.49 11.49
N SER A 194 0.12 -15.11 12.19
CA SER A 194 -1.03 -14.43 11.59
C SER A 194 -0.64 -13.16 10.84
N LYS A 195 0.30 -12.38 11.36
CA LYS A 195 0.80 -11.17 10.69
C LYS A 195 1.50 -11.48 9.36
N ILE A 196 2.31 -12.54 9.31
CA ILE A 196 2.95 -12.99 8.06
C ILE A 196 1.88 -13.44 7.06
N MET A 197 0.90 -14.23 7.51
CA MET A 197 -0.18 -14.74 6.66
C MET A 197 -1.10 -13.65 6.11
N ARG A 198 -1.43 -12.62 6.91
CA ARG A 198 -2.13 -11.42 6.41
C ARG A 198 -1.40 -10.75 5.25
N SER A 199 -0.06 -10.70 5.31
CA SER A 199 0.74 -10.15 4.21
C SER A 199 0.68 -11.00 2.93
N VAL A 200 0.50 -12.32 3.06
CA VAL A 200 0.30 -13.23 1.92
C VAL A 200 -1.09 -13.02 1.32
N ALA A 201 -2.14 -12.95 2.14
CA ALA A 201 -3.51 -12.64 1.69
C ALA A 201 -3.58 -11.29 0.95
N TYR A 202 -2.84 -10.28 1.42
CA TYR A 202 -2.75 -8.98 0.75
C TYR A 202 -2.25 -9.09 -0.70
N LYS A 203 -1.27 -9.96 -0.97
CA LYS A 203 -0.75 -10.15 -2.33
C LYS A 203 -1.80 -10.75 -3.26
N VAL A 204 -2.63 -11.68 -2.75
CA VAL A 204 -3.76 -12.24 -3.50
C VAL A 204 -4.71 -11.13 -3.94
N TYR A 205 -5.06 -10.22 -3.03
CA TYR A 205 -5.93 -9.08 -3.35
C TYR A 205 -5.37 -8.16 -4.44
N VAL A 206 -4.09 -7.79 -4.35
CA VAL A 206 -3.48 -6.85 -5.30
C VAL A 206 -3.33 -7.47 -6.71
N THR A 207 -3.35 -8.81 -6.83
CA THR A 207 -3.30 -9.51 -8.13
C THR A 207 -4.65 -9.61 -8.86
N ARG A 208 -5.76 -9.18 -8.23
CA ARG A 208 -7.13 -9.20 -8.82
C ARG A 208 -7.20 -8.46 -10.15
N HIS A 209 -8.01 -8.97 -11.07
CA HIS A 209 -8.21 -8.32 -12.37
C HIS A 209 -9.58 -8.60 -12.99
N LYS A 210 -10.35 -7.53 -13.24
CA LYS A 210 -11.73 -7.56 -13.77
C LYS A 210 -12.61 -8.50 -12.93
N ARG A 211 -13.21 -9.52 -13.56
CA ARG A 211 -14.09 -10.51 -12.93
C ARG A 211 -13.36 -11.67 -12.25
N TYR A 212 -12.02 -11.71 -12.28
CA TYR A 212 -11.25 -12.84 -11.77
C TYR A 212 -10.55 -12.48 -10.46
N LEU A 213 -10.58 -13.42 -9.52
CA LEU A 213 -10.07 -13.23 -8.17
C LEU A 213 -8.54 -13.09 -8.13
N THR A 214 -7.80 -13.81 -8.99
CA THR A 214 -6.33 -13.85 -8.86
C THR A 214 -5.61 -14.46 -10.08
N THR A 215 -4.28 -14.60 -10.00
CA THR A 215 -3.40 -15.28 -10.97
C THR A 215 -3.10 -16.72 -10.55
N TYR A 216 -2.37 -17.49 -11.37
CA TYR A 216 -1.91 -18.84 -10.97
C TYR A 216 -1.07 -18.83 -9.69
N LEU A 217 -0.14 -17.87 -9.55
CA LEU A 217 0.61 -17.71 -8.30
C LEU A 217 -0.32 -17.34 -7.14
N GLY A 218 -1.28 -16.44 -7.36
CA GLY A 218 -2.16 -16.01 -6.29
C GLY A 218 -3.17 -17.07 -5.83
N ARG A 219 -3.52 -18.04 -6.68
CA ARG A 219 -4.24 -19.27 -6.27
C ARG A 219 -3.42 -20.07 -5.24
N ILE A 220 -2.13 -20.28 -5.53
CA ILE A 220 -1.21 -20.99 -4.63
C ILE A 220 -1.05 -20.19 -3.33
N GLN A 221 -0.88 -18.87 -3.42
CA GLN A 221 -0.81 -17.97 -2.26
C GLN A 221 -2.05 -18.08 -1.36
N PHE A 222 -3.26 -18.06 -1.95
CA PHE A 222 -4.49 -18.18 -1.19
C PHE A 222 -4.59 -19.52 -0.47
N ASN A 223 -4.28 -20.63 -1.16
CA ASN A 223 -4.32 -21.95 -0.54
C ASN A 223 -3.29 -22.07 0.58
N LEU A 224 -2.06 -21.60 0.38
CA LEU A 224 -1.05 -21.61 1.43
C LEU A 224 -1.48 -20.74 2.61
N TYR A 225 -2.00 -19.54 2.34
CA TYR A 225 -2.53 -18.64 3.35
C TYR A 225 -3.59 -19.31 4.23
N ILE A 226 -4.67 -19.83 3.63
CA ILE A 226 -5.81 -20.35 4.40
C ILE A 226 -5.44 -21.60 5.21
N ASN A 227 -4.59 -22.49 4.66
CA ASN A 227 -4.20 -23.71 5.37
C ASN A 227 -3.19 -23.43 6.48
N VAL A 228 -2.20 -22.55 6.27
CA VAL A 228 -1.24 -22.16 7.32
C VAL A 228 -1.92 -21.37 8.43
N GLU A 229 -2.82 -20.45 8.08
CA GLU A 229 -3.56 -19.66 9.08
C GLU A 229 -4.54 -20.53 9.87
N TYR A 230 -5.24 -21.45 9.21
CA TYR A 230 -6.09 -22.43 9.89
C TYR A 230 -5.28 -23.26 10.88
N LEU A 231 -4.12 -23.77 10.46
CA LEU A 231 -3.22 -24.54 11.31
C LEU A 231 -2.74 -23.72 12.52
N ASN A 232 -2.31 -22.48 12.31
CA ASN A 232 -1.85 -21.59 13.37
C ASN A 232 -2.93 -21.37 14.46
N ILE A 233 -4.18 -21.17 14.04
CA ILE A 233 -5.31 -20.91 14.95
C ILE A 233 -5.78 -22.21 15.62
N SER A 234 -5.78 -23.33 14.90
CA SER A 234 -6.22 -24.62 15.43
C SER A 234 -5.31 -25.16 16.53
N LEU A 235 -4.02 -24.77 16.55
CA LEU A 235 -3.07 -25.16 17.60
C LEU A 235 -3.53 -24.77 19.01
N VAL A 236 -4.34 -23.72 19.18
CA VAL A 236 -4.96 -23.40 20.48
C VAL A 236 -5.87 -24.54 20.93
N ARG A 237 -6.74 -25.05 20.04
CA ARG A 237 -7.64 -26.17 20.32
C ARG A 237 -6.87 -27.47 20.57
N VAL A 238 -5.77 -27.67 19.85
CA VAL A 238 -4.88 -28.82 20.06
C VAL A 238 -4.26 -28.77 21.45
N TYR A 239 -3.78 -27.60 21.87
CA TYR A 239 -3.23 -27.38 23.21
C TYR A 239 -4.27 -27.62 24.31
N GLU A 240 -5.49 -27.07 24.17
CA GLU A 240 -6.58 -27.30 25.12
C GLU A 240 -6.92 -28.80 25.24
N LYS A 241 -7.02 -29.51 24.12
CA LYS A 241 -7.28 -30.97 24.11
C LYS A 241 -6.12 -31.78 24.72
N LEU A 242 -4.88 -31.34 24.57
CA LEU A 242 -3.72 -31.94 25.23
C LEU A 242 -3.81 -31.79 26.75
N LEU A 243 -4.19 -30.60 27.24
CA LEU A 243 -4.38 -30.35 28.67
C LEU A 243 -5.51 -31.22 29.26
N ASP A 244 -6.58 -31.42 28.48
CA ASP A 244 -7.70 -32.32 28.81
C ASP A 244 -7.34 -33.81 28.71
N ASN A 245 -6.09 -34.18 28.36
CA ASN A 245 -5.63 -35.54 28.07
C ASN A 245 -6.48 -36.25 26.98
N LYS A 246 -7.07 -35.50 26.04
CA LYS A 246 -7.81 -36.04 24.90
C LYS A 246 -6.93 -36.39 23.70
N ILE A 247 -5.68 -35.92 23.70
CA ILE A 247 -4.65 -36.16 22.68
C ILE A 247 -3.35 -36.55 23.39
N ASP A 248 -2.69 -37.60 22.90
CA ASP A 248 -1.41 -38.04 23.41
C ASP A 248 -0.24 -37.17 22.92
N ASN A 249 0.79 -36.99 23.76
CA ASN A 249 2.04 -36.33 23.37
C ASN A 249 2.67 -36.97 22.12
N GLU A 250 2.52 -38.29 21.92
CA GLU A 250 3.05 -39.00 20.76
C GLU A 250 2.52 -38.42 19.44
N ILE A 251 1.25 -38.00 19.39
CA ILE A 251 0.62 -37.40 18.21
C ILE A 251 1.24 -36.02 17.92
N ILE A 252 1.54 -35.26 18.96
CA ILE A 252 2.16 -33.92 18.85
C ILE A 252 3.61 -34.02 18.38
N ASP A 253 4.38 -34.97 18.90
CA ASP A 253 5.77 -35.20 18.49
C ASP A 253 5.85 -35.63 17.03
N ARG A 254 4.94 -36.52 16.63
CA ARG A 254 4.75 -36.96 15.25
C ARG A 254 4.37 -35.81 14.32
N PHE A 255 3.43 -34.96 14.71
CA PHE A 255 3.07 -33.76 13.95
C PHE A 255 4.23 -32.76 13.85
N LEU A 256 4.96 -32.53 14.94
CA LEU A 256 6.16 -31.71 14.95
C LEU A 256 7.19 -32.23 13.95
N ASN A 257 7.39 -33.54 13.87
CA ASN A 257 8.30 -34.15 12.90
C ASN A 257 7.89 -33.84 11.45
N ILE A 258 6.60 -33.88 11.12
CA ILE A 258 6.13 -33.49 9.77
C ILE A 258 6.45 -32.01 9.48
N VAL A 259 6.15 -31.11 10.42
CA VAL A 259 6.42 -29.67 10.24
C VAL A 259 7.92 -29.43 10.02
N VAL A 260 8.78 -30.14 10.77
CA VAL A 260 10.25 -30.12 10.61
C VAL A 260 10.66 -30.64 9.23
N LEU A 261 10.07 -31.74 8.75
CA LEU A 261 10.35 -32.30 7.42
C LEU A 261 9.96 -31.33 6.30
N ILE A 262 8.82 -30.67 6.42
CA ILE A 262 8.40 -29.63 5.45
C ILE A 262 9.39 -28.44 5.48
N ASN A 263 9.82 -28.00 6.66
CA ASN A 263 10.84 -26.95 6.78
C ASN A 263 12.18 -27.37 6.15
N LYS A 264 12.55 -28.65 6.25
CA LYS A 264 13.73 -29.19 5.55
C LYS A 264 13.52 -29.24 4.05
N TYR A 265 12.37 -29.66 3.56
CA TYR A 265 12.06 -29.67 2.11
C TYR A 265 12.17 -28.29 1.47
N ILE A 266 11.68 -27.24 2.14
CA ILE A 266 11.79 -25.89 1.57
C ILE A 266 13.24 -25.39 1.54
N LYS A 267 14.12 -25.91 2.41
CA LYS A 267 15.54 -25.54 2.52
C LYS A 267 16.49 -26.45 1.73
N SER A 268 16.09 -27.68 1.41
CA SER A 268 16.92 -28.73 0.80
C SER A 268 16.06 -29.63 -0.09
N ASN A 269 16.61 -30.06 -1.25
CA ASN A 269 15.96 -30.96 -2.23
C ASN A 269 15.67 -32.36 -1.65
N VAL A 270 14.73 -32.47 -0.72
CA VAL A 270 14.14 -33.74 -0.28
C VAL A 270 13.02 -34.11 -1.27
N ALA A 271 12.74 -35.38 -1.51
CA ALA A 271 11.61 -35.77 -2.37
C ALA A 271 10.27 -35.51 -1.67
N VAL A 272 9.29 -34.93 -2.37
CA VAL A 272 7.94 -34.65 -1.84
C VAL A 272 7.23 -35.94 -1.42
N ASP A 273 7.47 -37.03 -2.15
CA ASP A 273 6.83 -38.32 -1.95
C ASP A 273 7.13 -38.94 -0.58
N ASP A 274 8.32 -38.70 -0.03
CA ASP A 274 8.71 -39.23 1.28
C ASP A 274 7.95 -38.54 2.41
N ILE A 275 7.69 -37.24 2.27
CA ILE A 275 6.93 -36.45 3.26
C ILE A 275 5.45 -36.77 3.17
N LEU A 276 4.91 -36.98 1.96
CA LEU A 276 3.53 -37.42 1.77
C LEU A 276 3.29 -38.78 2.45
N ARG A 277 4.22 -39.74 2.32
CA ARG A 277 4.10 -41.04 3.00
C ARG A 277 4.03 -40.91 4.52
N GLU A 278 4.90 -40.10 5.12
CA GLU A 278 4.88 -39.83 6.56
C GLU A 278 3.56 -39.17 7.00
N ILE A 279 3.02 -38.25 6.20
CA ILE A 279 1.70 -37.64 6.44
C ILE A 279 0.59 -38.70 6.44
N TYR A 280 0.55 -39.57 5.42
CA TYR A 280 -0.49 -40.61 5.31
C TYR A 280 -0.41 -41.65 6.44
N ILE A 281 0.79 -42.09 6.81
CA ILE A 281 0.99 -43.02 7.95
C ILE A 281 0.45 -42.40 9.24
N LEU A 282 0.67 -41.10 9.42
CA LEU A 282 0.27 -40.38 10.62
C LEU A 282 -1.23 -40.10 10.65
N GLU A 283 -1.82 -39.78 9.49
CA GLU A 283 -3.27 -39.65 9.32
C GLU A 283 -4.01 -40.94 9.67
N ASP A 284 -3.50 -42.10 9.22
CA ASP A 284 -4.09 -43.42 9.50
C ASP A 284 -3.97 -43.80 10.99
N ASN A 285 -2.82 -43.50 11.61
CA ASN A 285 -2.61 -43.66 13.05
C ASN A 285 -3.49 -42.74 13.90
N ILE A 286 -3.80 -41.54 13.42
CA ILE A 286 -4.72 -40.62 14.11
C ILE A 286 -6.15 -41.15 13.97
N LYS A 287 -6.63 -41.46 12.76
CA LYS A 287 -8.01 -41.96 12.55
C LYS A 287 -8.32 -43.20 13.37
N SER A 288 -7.34 -44.07 13.57
CA SER A 288 -7.49 -45.27 14.41
C SER A 288 -7.49 -44.99 15.92
N LYS A 289 -6.91 -43.88 16.39
CA LYS A 289 -6.85 -43.50 17.83
C LYS A 289 -7.87 -42.42 18.23
N THR A 290 -8.08 -41.37 17.42
CA THR A 290 -8.97 -40.22 17.69
C THR A 290 -9.39 -39.48 16.40
N ASN A 291 -10.58 -38.85 16.37
CA ASN A 291 -11.00 -37.98 15.24
C ASN A 291 -10.62 -36.49 15.42
N TYR A 292 -9.89 -36.12 16.48
CA TYR A 292 -9.77 -34.73 16.92
C TYR A 292 -8.66 -33.89 16.24
N PHE A 293 -7.91 -34.48 15.31
CA PHE A 293 -6.72 -33.88 14.67
C PHE A 293 -6.68 -34.07 13.12
N ASP A 294 -7.75 -34.62 12.54
CA ASP A 294 -7.83 -34.98 11.11
C ASP A 294 -7.78 -33.74 10.19
N GLU A 295 -8.40 -32.62 10.62
CA GLU A 295 -8.41 -31.39 9.82
C GLU A 295 -7.05 -30.70 9.76
N GLU A 296 -6.31 -30.72 10.87
CA GLU A 296 -4.94 -30.23 10.96
C GLU A 296 -3.99 -31.01 10.03
N MET A 297 -4.18 -32.33 9.95
CA MET A 297 -3.43 -33.19 9.03
C MET A 297 -3.73 -32.89 7.56
N LYS A 298 -5.02 -32.76 7.21
CA LYS A 298 -5.44 -32.33 5.87
C LYS A 298 -4.92 -30.95 5.51
N ALA A 299 -4.85 -30.03 6.48
CA ALA A 299 -4.26 -28.71 6.26
C ALA A 299 -2.77 -28.81 5.91
N ILE A 300 -2.01 -29.64 6.64
CA ILE A 300 -0.60 -29.91 6.36
C ILE A 300 -0.37 -30.54 4.98
N GLU A 301 -1.16 -31.55 4.61
CA GLU A 301 -1.08 -32.19 3.30
C GLU A 301 -1.26 -31.16 2.17
N ARG A 302 -2.26 -30.28 2.32
CA ARG A 302 -2.52 -29.21 1.35
C ARG A 302 -1.42 -28.16 1.34
N ILE A 303 -0.79 -27.86 2.45
CA ILE A 303 0.38 -26.97 2.49
C ILE A 303 1.49 -27.58 1.62
N LEU A 304 1.83 -28.86 1.83
CA LEU A 304 2.88 -29.54 1.06
C LEU A 304 2.58 -29.55 -0.45
N ILE A 305 1.36 -29.94 -0.85
CA ILE A 305 0.94 -29.95 -2.27
C ILE A 305 1.07 -28.54 -2.90
N ASN A 306 0.71 -27.49 -2.17
CA ASN A 306 0.81 -26.13 -2.71
C ASN A 306 2.26 -25.59 -2.71
N ILE A 307 3.15 -26.06 -1.82
CA ILE A 307 4.59 -25.78 -1.90
C ILE A 307 5.19 -26.45 -3.14
N GLU A 308 4.83 -27.71 -3.42
CA GLU A 308 5.27 -28.40 -4.63
C GLU A 308 4.77 -27.67 -5.90
N ARG A 309 3.49 -27.30 -5.95
CA ARG A 309 2.95 -26.47 -7.04
C ARG A 309 3.70 -25.15 -7.19
N LEU A 310 4.11 -24.53 -6.08
CA LEU A 310 4.93 -23.31 -6.12
C LEU A 310 6.28 -23.59 -6.78
N TYR A 311 6.96 -24.67 -6.39
CA TYR A 311 8.25 -25.08 -6.95
C TYR A 311 8.17 -25.40 -8.45
N ASN A 312 7.10 -26.06 -8.90
CA ASN A 312 6.90 -26.43 -10.30
C ASN A 312 6.31 -25.29 -11.17
N LEU A 313 5.85 -24.18 -10.58
CA LEU A 313 5.24 -23.08 -11.33
C LEU A 313 6.25 -22.39 -12.25
N ASN A 314 5.94 -22.36 -13.55
CA ASN A 314 6.75 -21.72 -14.58
C ASN A 314 6.68 -20.18 -14.47
N LYS A 315 7.80 -19.49 -14.66
CA LYS A 315 7.90 -18.02 -14.59
C LYS A 315 6.93 -17.29 -15.53
N LYS A 316 6.60 -17.87 -16.69
CA LYS A 316 5.65 -17.29 -17.66
C LYS A 316 4.18 -17.38 -17.19
N GLU A 317 3.87 -18.23 -16.22
CA GLU A 317 2.50 -18.48 -15.76
C GLU A 317 2.13 -17.72 -14.49
N ILE A 318 3.13 -17.28 -13.73
CA ILE A 318 2.99 -16.54 -12.46
C ILE A 318 1.89 -15.45 -12.53
N ASN A 319 1.92 -14.66 -13.61
CA ASN A 319 1.02 -13.50 -13.79
C ASN A 319 -0.17 -13.77 -14.72
N LYS A 320 -0.33 -15.00 -15.23
CA LYS A 320 -1.52 -15.36 -16.01
C LYS A 320 -2.73 -15.40 -15.08
N ILE A 321 -3.84 -14.87 -15.56
CA ILE A 321 -5.10 -14.83 -14.81
C ILE A 321 -5.61 -16.27 -14.64
N TYR A 322 -6.01 -16.64 -13.42
CA TYR A 322 -6.64 -17.92 -13.15
C TYR A 322 -8.14 -17.79 -13.34
N THR A 323 -8.67 -18.36 -14.42
CA THR A 323 -10.04 -18.11 -14.87
C THR A 323 -11.12 -18.88 -14.12
N LYS A 324 -10.76 -19.90 -13.34
CA LYS A 324 -11.74 -20.74 -12.62
C LYS A 324 -12.26 -20.11 -11.33
N TRP A 325 -11.64 -19.04 -10.83
CA TRP A 325 -12.07 -18.33 -9.63
C TRP A 325 -12.61 -16.98 -10.05
N GLU A 326 -13.93 -16.90 -10.13
CA GLU A 326 -14.61 -15.64 -10.35
C GLU A 326 -14.66 -14.84 -9.05
N LYS A 327 -14.83 -13.53 -9.23
CA LYS A 327 -14.93 -12.55 -8.17
C LYS A 327 -16.39 -12.40 -7.82
N SER A 328 -16.68 -12.27 -6.53
CA SER A 328 -18.06 -12.05 -6.09
C SER A 328 -18.53 -10.61 -6.33
N ASP A 329 -19.84 -10.42 -6.22
CA ASP A 329 -20.48 -9.11 -6.31
C ASP A 329 -20.25 -8.23 -5.06
N ILE A 330 -19.49 -8.72 -4.06
CA ILE A 330 -19.06 -7.91 -2.91
C ILE A 330 -18.40 -6.61 -3.39
N ASP A 331 -17.75 -6.65 -4.56
CA ASP A 331 -17.04 -5.53 -5.16
C ASP A 331 -17.71 -4.92 -6.40
N ASP A 332 -18.99 -5.22 -6.66
CA ASP A 332 -19.62 -4.89 -7.93
C ASP A 332 -19.89 -3.39 -8.08
N PHE A 333 -19.56 -2.81 -9.24
CA PHE A 333 -19.47 -1.34 -9.41
C PHE A 333 -20.76 -0.60 -9.07
N ASN A 334 -21.93 -1.18 -9.35
CA ASN A 334 -23.23 -0.58 -9.07
C ASN A 334 -23.62 -0.65 -7.58
N VAL A 335 -23.30 -1.76 -6.90
CA VAL A 335 -23.45 -1.90 -5.44
C VAL A 335 -22.47 -0.95 -4.75
N TYR A 336 -21.23 -0.88 -5.25
CA TYR A 336 -20.19 0.06 -4.83
C TYR A 336 -20.63 1.52 -4.99
N PHE A 337 -21.08 1.98 -6.15
CA PHE A 337 -21.38 3.40 -6.34
C PHE A 337 -22.49 3.89 -5.39
N LYS A 338 -23.51 3.04 -5.16
CA LYS A 338 -24.65 3.33 -4.26
C LYS A 338 -24.26 3.27 -2.78
N GLU A 339 -23.38 2.35 -2.37
CA GLU A 339 -22.85 2.29 -0.99
C GLU A 339 -21.80 3.38 -0.70
N TYR A 340 -21.00 3.80 -1.70
CA TYR A 340 -19.89 4.74 -1.50
C TYR A 340 -20.26 6.22 -1.63
N PHE A 341 -21.37 6.57 -2.29
CA PHE A 341 -21.94 7.92 -2.18
C PHE A 341 -22.63 8.16 -0.82
N ASN A 342 -22.15 7.45 0.20
CA ASN A 342 -22.45 7.71 1.59
C ASN A 342 -21.63 8.92 2.05
N ARG A 343 -22.35 9.99 2.41
CA ARG A 343 -21.77 11.24 2.94
C ARG A 343 -20.96 11.03 4.23
N ASN A 344 -21.20 9.92 4.93
CA ASN A 344 -20.48 9.53 6.15
C ASN A 344 -19.21 8.71 5.89
N SER A 345 -18.92 8.33 4.64
CA SER A 345 -17.71 7.59 4.31
C SER A 345 -16.45 8.45 4.44
N ILE A 346 -15.34 7.83 4.87
CA ILE A 346 -14.02 8.49 4.88
C ILE A 346 -13.65 9.06 3.51
N ARG A 347 -13.99 8.34 2.43
CA ARG A 347 -13.71 8.72 1.04
C ARG A 347 -14.43 10.03 0.68
N PHE A 348 -15.73 10.11 0.93
CA PHE A 348 -16.51 11.30 0.62
C PHE A 348 -16.05 12.50 1.44
N LYS A 349 -15.97 12.36 2.77
CA LYS A 349 -15.55 13.44 3.68
C LYS A 349 -14.17 13.98 3.30
N PHE A 350 -13.22 13.08 3.02
CA PHE A 350 -11.86 13.46 2.64
C PHE A 350 -11.82 14.14 1.28
N SER A 351 -12.50 13.60 0.26
CA SER A 351 -12.54 14.21 -1.08
C SER A 351 -13.18 15.59 -1.06
N MET A 352 -14.29 15.76 -0.34
CA MET A 352 -14.94 17.08 -0.18
C MET A 352 -14.01 18.07 0.53
N ARG A 353 -13.41 17.66 1.66
CA ARG A 353 -12.46 18.51 2.38
C ARG A 353 -11.32 18.95 1.48
N MET A 354 -10.72 18.03 0.73
CA MET A 354 -9.60 18.34 -0.16
C MET A 354 -10.02 19.28 -1.30
N ALA A 355 -11.17 19.03 -1.93
CA ALA A 355 -11.72 19.87 -3.00
C ALA A 355 -11.97 21.30 -2.51
N ILE A 356 -12.71 21.48 -1.42
CA ILE A 356 -13.01 22.81 -0.86
C ILE A 356 -11.71 23.53 -0.50
N THR A 357 -10.82 22.86 0.25
CA THR A 357 -9.59 23.48 0.76
C THR A 357 -8.68 23.92 -0.39
N LEU A 358 -8.45 23.07 -1.39
CA LEU A 358 -7.58 23.44 -2.51
C LEU A 358 -8.22 24.45 -3.45
N THR A 359 -9.52 24.35 -3.74
CA THR A 359 -10.20 25.34 -4.57
C THR A 359 -10.09 26.74 -3.94
N ILE A 360 -10.34 26.86 -2.64
CA ILE A 360 -10.16 28.13 -1.92
C ILE A 360 -8.70 28.59 -1.99
N SER A 361 -7.75 27.67 -1.76
CA SER A 361 -6.31 28.01 -1.78
C SER A 361 -5.82 28.46 -3.17
N LEU A 362 -6.29 27.79 -4.22
CA LEU A 362 -5.96 28.11 -5.62
C LEU A 362 -6.60 29.44 -6.02
N TYR A 363 -7.86 29.65 -5.68
CA TYR A 363 -8.56 30.92 -5.93
C TYR A 363 -7.88 32.10 -5.23
N ILE A 364 -7.57 31.97 -3.93
CA ILE A 364 -6.82 33.00 -3.19
C ILE A 364 -5.43 33.20 -3.82
N GLY A 365 -4.79 32.12 -4.26
CA GLY A 365 -3.49 32.18 -4.92
C GLY A 365 -3.49 32.94 -6.23
N GLU A 366 -4.48 32.68 -7.09
CA GLU A 366 -4.70 33.39 -8.35
C GLU A 366 -5.09 34.85 -8.11
N TRP A 367 -5.96 35.10 -7.13
CA TRP A 367 -6.46 36.44 -6.81
C TRP A 367 -5.39 37.36 -6.23
N LEU A 368 -4.57 36.86 -5.30
CA LEU A 368 -3.49 37.65 -4.68
C LEU A 368 -2.26 37.82 -5.59
N GLY A 369 -2.03 36.88 -6.52
CA GLY A 369 -0.90 36.93 -7.45
C GLY A 369 0.48 36.89 -6.78
N PHE A 370 0.58 36.50 -5.51
CA PHE A 370 1.84 36.57 -4.79
C PHE A 370 2.91 35.62 -5.34
N TYR A 371 4.14 36.13 -5.41
CA TYR A 371 5.29 35.37 -5.88
C TYR A 371 5.48 34.10 -5.04
N LYS A 372 5.61 32.94 -5.71
CA LYS A 372 5.81 31.60 -5.11
C LYS A 372 4.71 31.12 -4.15
N ILE A 373 3.49 31.66 -4.23
CA ILE A 373 2.33 31.20 -3.44
C ILE A 373 2.05 29.68 -3.56
N ILE A 374 2.50 29.05 -4.65
CA ILE A 374 2.48 27.59 -4.84
C ILE A 374 3.10 26.80 -3.69
N TRP A 375 4.07 27.36 -2.95
CA TRP A 375 4.67 26.68 -1.80
C TRP A 375 3.70 26.55 -0.61
N ALA A 376 2.74 27.46 -0.48
CA ALA A 376 1.65 27.33 0.48
C ALA A 376 0.67 26.25 0.01
N ILE A 377 0.24 26.31 -1.26
CA ILE A 377 -0.73 25.35 -1.84
C ILE A 377 -0.21 23.91 -1.82
N ILE A 378 1.06 23.68 -2.18
CA ILE A 378 1.70 22.36 -2.09
C ILE A 378 1.79 21.88 -0.64
N THR A 379 2.07 22.80 0.29
CA THR A 379 2.08 22.47 1.71
C THR A 379 0.69 22.05 2.19
N ILE A 380 -0.35 22.74 1.74
CA ILE A 380 -1.74 22.41 2.05
C ILE A 380 -2.09 21.00 1.56
N MET A 381 -1.84 20.74 0.28
CA MET A 381 -2.11 19.45 -0.38
C MET A 381 -1.29 18.29 0.22
N SER A 382 -0.02 18.51 0.56
CA SER A 382 0.87 17.45 1.02
C SER A 382 0.67 17.05 2.49
N ILE A 383 0.23 18.00 3.34
CA ILE A 383 -0.05 17.75 4.76
C ILE A 383 -1.42 17.10 4.92
N MET A 384 -2.45 17.57 4.22
CA MET A 384 -3.82 17.10 4.37
C MET A 384 -3.89 15.57 4.27
N GLN A 385 -4.29 14.92 5.37
CA GLN A 385 -4.53 13.48 5.43
C GLN A 385 -6.01 13.21 5.70
N PRO A 386 -6.51 11.98 5.46
CA PRO A 386 -7.89 11.60 5.78
C PRO A 386 -8.25 11.76 7.25
N TYR A 387 -7.30 11.47 8.14
CA TYR A 387 -7.48 11.58 9.59
C TYR A 387 -6.89 12.87 10.13
N TYR A 388 -7.56 13.41 11.15
CA TYR A 388 -7.14 14.63 11.82
C TYR A 388 -5.74 14.50 12.43
N GLU A 389 -5.51 13.43 13.19
CA GLU A 389 -4.28 13.15 13.93
C GLU A 389 -3.08 13.00 12.98
N ASP A 390 -3.27 12.28 11.87
CA ASP A 390 -2.26 12.13 10.82
C ASP A 390 -1.90 13.48 10.17
N THR A 391 -2.88 14.38 10.01
CA THR A 391 -2.65 15.72 9.45
C THR A 391 -1.78 16.57 10.39
N ILE A 392 -2.02 16.51 11.71
CA ILE A 392 -1.20 17.22 12.70
C ILE A 392 0.23 16.66 12.74
N LEU A 393 0.39 15.34 12.67
CA LEU A 393 1.70 14.71 12.60
C LEU A 393 2.48 15.20 11.36
N ARG A 394 1.84 15.18 10.19
CA ARG A 394 2.43 15.65 8.92
C ARG A 394 2.76 17.15 8.96
N ALA A 395 1.95 17.96 9.63
CA ALA A 395 2.23 19.39 9.79
C ALA A 395 3.55 19.61 10.55
N LYS A 396 3.75 18.92 11.69
CA LYS A 396 4.99 18.98 12.47
C LYS A 396 6.20 18.53 11.65
N GLU A 397 6.06 17.40 10.96
CA GLU A 397 7.12 16.86 10.11
C GLU A 397 7.44 17.75 8.90
N ARG A 398 6.45 18.43 8.31
CA ARG A 398 6.64 19.40 7.22
C ARG A 398 7.47 20.59 7.70
N ILE A 399 7.13 21.16 8.86
CA ILE A 399 7.87 22.28 9.46
C ILE A 399 9.32 21.85 9.72
N ARG A 400 9.52 20.73 10.43
CA ARG A 400 10.85 20.18 10.70
C ARG A 400 11.67 19.96 9.42
N GLY A 401 11.06 19.34 8.40
CA GLY A 401 11.73 19.06 7.14
C GLY A 401 12.13 20.32 6.37
N ASN A 402 11.27 21.33 6.32
CA ASN A 402 11.56 22.57 5.60
C ASN A 402 12.60 23.45 6.35
N ILE A 403 12.57 23.49 7.69
CA ILE A 403 13.61 24.19 8.48
C ILE A 403 14.99 23.59 8.19
N LEU A 404 15.10 22.26 8.27
CA LEU A 404 16.36 21.57 7.98
C LEU A 404 16.81 21.76 6.53
N ALA A 405 15.87 21.72 5.56
CA ALA A 405 16.18 21.97 4.16
C ALA A 405 16.72 23.38 3.93
N ILE A 406 16.08 24.39 4.53
CA ILE A 406 16.49 25.79 4.43
C ILE A 406 17.90 25.97 5.00
N ILE A 407 18.15 25.49 6.22
CA ILE A 407 19.47 25.60 6.86
C ILE A 407 20.54 24.95 5.98
N PHE A 408 20.27 23.75 5.47
CA PHE A 408 21.21 23.01 4.64
C PHE A 408 21.46 23.68 3.29
N THR A 409 20.41 24.01 2.51
CA THR A 409 20.59 24.54 1.16
C THR A 409 21.03 25.99 1.14
N ALA A 410 20.52 26.83 2.05
CA ALA A 410 20.93 28.22 2.11
C ALA A 410 22.41 28.34 2.46
N THR A 411 22.89 27.56 3.44
CA THR A 411 24.29 27.57 3.85
C THR A 411 25.21 27.12 2.72
N ILE A 412 24.92 25.98 2.07
CA ILE A 412 25.81 25.44 1.04
C ILE A 412 25.83 26.33 -0.21
N ILE A 413 24.66 26.80 -0.66
CA ILE A 413 24.60 27.61 -1.89
C ILE A 413 25.22 28.99 -1.66
N ASN A 414 25.00 29.63 -0.50
CA ASN A 414 25.61 30.93 -0.21
C ASN A 414 27.13 30.84 0.01
N LEU A 415 27.65 29.73 0.54
CA LEU A 415 29.09 29.58 0.77
C LEU A 415 29.88 29.30 -0.51
N ILE A 416 29.31 28.54 -1.44
CA ILE A 416 30.08 28.06 -2.59
C ILE A 416 29.72 28.80 -3.88
N ASP A 417 28.50 29.31 -4.01
CA ASP A 417 28.00 30.11 -5.15
C ASP A 417 28.37 29.59 -6.56
N VAL A 418 28.39 28.26 -6.71
CA VAL A 418 28.68 27.59 -7.99
C VAL A 418 27.41 26.89 -8.50
N LYS A 419 26.95 27.26 -9.71
CA LYS A 419 25.77 26.66 -10.37
C LYS A 419 25.83 25.13 -10.46
N PHE A 420 27.03 24.59 -10.73
CA PHE A 420 27.25 23.14 -10.80
C PHE A 420 26.91 22.43 -9.48
N ILE A 421 27.25 23.05 -8.35
CA ILE A 421 26.96 22.49 -7.02
C ILE A 421 25.47 22.54 -6.73
N THR A 422 24.77 23.62 -7.12
CA THR A 422 23.31 23.70 -7.02
C THR A 422 22.62 22.59 -7.80
N ILE A 423 23.10 22.27 -9.01
CA ILE A 423 22.60 21.16 -9.83
C ILE A 423 22.94 19.81 -9.17
N ALA A 424 24.14 19.64 -8.62
CA ALA A 424 24.53 18.43 -7.91
C ALA A 424 23.63 18.18 -6.67
N ILE A 425 23.36 19.22 -5.86
CA ILE A 425 22.44 19.15 -4.72
C ILE A 425 21.04 18.78 -5.17
N LEU A 426 20.55 19.38 -6.27
CA LEU A 426 19.28 19.02 -6.86
C LEU A 426 19.21 17.53 -7.20
N ILE A 427 20.17 17.01 -7.96
CA ILE A 427 20.21 15.61 -8.37
C ILE A 427 20.26 14.68 -7.15
N VAL A 428 21.16 14.95 -6.20
CA VAL A 428 21.29 14.15 -4.97
C VAL A 428 19.98 14.16 -4.17
N SER A 429 19.32 15.31 -4.05
CA SER A 429 18.05 15.41 -3.34
C SER A 429 16.91 14.64 -4.03
N LEU A 430 16.87 14.60 -5.37
CA LEU A 430 15.91 13.79 -6.11
C LEU A 430 16.09 12.29 -5.83
N TYR A 431 17.32 11.80 -5.72
CA TYR A 431 17.58 10.42 -5.30
C TYR A 431 17.13 10.18 -3.86
N LEU A 432 17.62 11.00 -2.92
CA LEU A 432 17.35 10.83 -1.49
C LEU A 432 15.87 10.95 -1.12
N LEU A 433 15.10 11.74 -1.88
CA LEU A 433 13.65 11.85 -1.73
C LEU A 433 12.94 10.47 -1.78
N TYR A 434 13.46 9.54 -2.58
CA TYR A 434 12.91 8.18 -2.71
C TYR A 434 13.61 7.13 -1.86
N GLY A 435 14.62 7.54 -1.08
CA GLY A 435 15.39 6.65 -0.20
C GLY A 435 14.78 6.46 1.18
N PHE A 436 13.88 7.33 1.63
CA PHE A 436 13.36 7.33 3.00
C PHE A 436 11.85 7.08 3.07
N LYS A 437 11.40 6.50 4.19
CA LYS A 437 9.97 6.33 4.50
C LYS A 437 9.44 7.45 5.39
N GLU A 438 10.30 8.04 6.22
CA GLU A 438 9.93 9.10 7.15
C GLU A 438 9.62 10.41 6.41
N TYR A 439 8.47 11.01 6.69
CA TYR A 439 7.98 12.13 5.91
C TYR A 439 8.80 13.39 6.11
N TYR A 440 9.35 13.64 7.30
CA TYR A 440 10.21 14.81 7.50
C TYR A 440 11.44 14.78 6.58
N LYS A 441 12.00 13.58 6.29
CA LYS A 441 13.12 13.40 5.34
C LYS A 441 12.66 13.60 3.91
N ILE A 442 11.52 13.02 3.52
CA ILE A 442 10.92 13.24 2.18
C ILE A 442 10.66 14.73 1.97
N SER A 443 10.09 15.42 2.97
CA SER A 443 9.80 16.85 2.92
C SER A 443 11.07 17.69 2.87
N LEU A 444 12.13 17.28 3.57
CA LEU A 444 13.44 17.91 3.51
C LEU A 444 13.98 17.86 2.08
N PHE A 445 14.13 16.66 1.50
CA PHE A 445 14.73 16.53 0.17
C PHE A 445 13.84 17.11 -0.95
N ALA A 446 12.51 17.09 -0.78
CA ALA A 446 11.61 17.78 -1.70
C ALA A 446 11.77 19.31 -1.62
N ALA A 447 11.97 19.85 -0.41
CA ALA A 447 12.23 21.26 -0.21
C ALA A 447 13.60 21.66 -0.77
N THR A 448 14.65 20.86 -0.53
CA THR A 448 15.97 21.14 -1.10
C THR A 448 15.92 21.12 -2.62
N ALA A 449 15.30 20.12 -3.25
CA ALA A 449 15.13 20.08 -4.71
C ALA A 449 14.39 21.32 -5.23
N SER A 450 13.29 21.70 -4.57
CA SER A 450 12.48 22.86 -4.95
C SER A 450 13.23 24.19 -4.80
N ILE A 451 14.05 24.35 -3.76
CA ILE A 451 14.84 25.57 -3.53
C ILE A 451 15.98 25.62 -4.55
N SER A 452 16.69 24.51 -4.77
CA SER A 452 17.79 24.42 -5.74
C SER A 452 17.33 24.73 -7.16
N ILE A 453 16.15 24.26 -7.60
CA ILE A 453 15.60 24.64 -8.92
C ILE A 453 15.31 26.15 -8.97
N ALA A 454 14.70 26.70 -7.92
CA ALA A 454 14.33 28.11 -7.91
C ALA A 454 15.54 29.05 -7.83
N SER A 455 16.61 28.64 -7.12
CA SER A 455 17.82 29.44 -6.94
C SER A 455 18.68 29.54 -8.20
N LEU A 456 18.46 28.68 -9.21
CA LEU A 456 19.13 28.81 -10.51
C LEU A 456 18.73 30.10 -11.26
N ALA A 457 17.58 30.68 -10.93
CA ALA A 457 17.06 31.88 -11.59
C ALA A 457 16.96 33.10 -10.67
N GLN A 458 17.06 32.94 -9.35
CA GLN A 458 16.66 33.95 -8.36
C GLN A 458 17.53 33.90 -7.11
N ASN A 459 17.55 35.02 -6.37
CA ASN A 459 18.31 35.12 -5.12
C ASN A 459 17.78 34.15 -4.05
N ILE A 460 18.68 33.35 -3.48
CA ILE A 460 18.33 32.32 -2.50
C ILE A 460 17.79 32.90 -1.18
N ASN A 461 18.29 34.05 -0.71
CA ASN A 461 17.83 34.64 0.55
C ASN A 461 16.36 35.04 0.47
N LEU A 462 15.94 35.58 -0.68
CA LEU A 462 14.55 35.90 -0.96
C LEU A 462 13.69 34.61 -1.00
N LEU A 463 14.19 33.56 -1.63
CA LEU A 463 13.52 32.26 -1.70
C LEU A 463 13.37 31.61 -0.31
N VAL A 464 14.38 31.71 0.55
CA VAL A 464 14.30 31.21 1.93
C VAL A 464 13.20 31.92 2.69
N PHE A 465 13.12 33.25 2.61
CA PHE A 465 12.10 34.04 3.27
C PHE A 465 10.68 33.62 2.86
N TYR A 466 10.41 33.55 1.55
CA TYR A 466 9.12 33.09 1.04
C TYR A 466 8.78 31.67 1.49
N ARG A 467 9.77 30.77 1.56
CA ARG A 467 9.53 29.38 1.95
C ARG A 467 9.06 29.29 3.40
N ILE A 468 9.67 30.03 4.31
CA ILE A 468 9.29 30.03 5.74
C ILE A 468 7.84 30.50 5.87
N ILE A 469 7.52 31.66 5.30
CA ILE A 469 6.19 32.27 5.40
C ILE A 469 5.13 31.33 4.81
N TYR A 470 5.32 30.85 3.58
CA TYR A 470 4.30 30.03 2.91
C TYR A 470 4.12 28.65 3.52
N VAL A 471 5.16 28.06 4.11
CA VAL A 471 5.02 26.81 4.85
C VAL A 471 4.18 27.03 6.11
N ILE A 472 4.43 28.11 6.85
CA ILE A 472 3.64 28.45 8.06
C ILE A 472 2.18 28.73 7.70
N ILE A 473 1.93 29.57 6.68
CA ILE A 473 0.58 29.87 6.20
C ILE A 473 -0.14 28.60 5.77
N GLY A 474 0.52 27.76 4.96
CA GLY A 474 -0.06 26.51 4.49
C GLY A 474 -0.40 25.53 5.62
N VAL A 475 0.47 25.43 6.64
CA VAL A 475 0.20 24.61 7.83
C VAL A 475 -1.00 25.17 8.61
N ALA A 476 -1.02 26.47 8.90
CA ALA A 476 -2.11 27.11 9.64
C ALA A 476 -3.45 26.90 8.94
N PHE A 477 -3.49 27.13 7.63
CA PHE A 477 -4.68 26.95 6.81
C PHE A 477 -5.21 25.51 6.84
N VAL A 478 -4.34 24.51 6.69
CA VAL A 478 -4.75 23.09 6.77
C VAL A 478 -5.28 22.73 8.14
N VAL A 479 -4.63 23.17 9.22
CA VAL A 479 -5.05 22.81 10.58
C VAL A 479 -6.46 23.35 10.86
N VAL A 480 -6.76 24.58 10.41
CA VAL A 480 -8.09 25.19 10.51
C VAL A 480 -9.09 24.46 9.62
N ALA A 481 -8.79 24.29 8.34
CA ALA A 481 -9.66 23.62 7.37
C ALA A 481 -10.02 22.20 7.83
N ASN A 482 -9.07 21.46 8.39
CA ASN A 482 -9.26 20.10 8.86
C ASN A 482 -10.13 19.99 10.12
N LYS A 483 -10.24 21.07 10.90
CA LYS A 483 -11.15 21.15 12.06
C LYS A 483 -12.57 21.53 11.62
N LEU A 484 -12.72 22.38 10.61
CA LEU A 484 -14.01 22.95 10.21
C LEU A 484 -14.72 22.15 9.11
N ILE A 485 -13.99 21.66 8.12
CA ILE A 485 -14.55 21.10 6.87
C ILE A 485 -14.54 19.58 6.96
N PHE A 486 -15.71 18.96 7.15
CA PHE A 486 -15.86 17.49 7.24
C PHE A 486 -14.82 16.81 8.15
N PRO A 487 -14.79 17.12 9.45
CA PRO A 487 -13.84 16.51 10.37
C PRO A 487 -14.01 14.98 10.39
N TYR A 488 -12.88 14.28 10.44
CA TYR A 488 -12.84 12.82 10.53
C TYR A 488 -11.63 12.41 11.37
N ARG A 489 -11.88 11.74 12.49
CA ARG A 489 -10.87 11.33 13.46
C ARG A 489 -10.48 9.88 13.26
N LEU A 490 -9.34 9.49 13.83
CA LEU A 490 -8.87 8.10 13.81
C LEU A 490 -9.91 7.14 14.41
N ARG A 491 -10.59 7.55 15.48
CA ARG A 491 -11.67 6.79 16.13
C ARG A 491 -12.81 6.45 15.18
N ASP A 492 -13.30 7.44 14.43
CA ASP A 492 -14.38 7.24 13.44
C ASP A 492 -13.97 6.20 12.38
N GLY A 493 -12.69 6.20 12.00
CA GLY A 493 -12.11 5.22 11.09
C GLY A 493 -12.06 3.80 11.66
N VAL A 494 -11.70 3.67 12.94
CA VAL A 494 -11.69 2.40 13.67
C VAL A 494 -13.10 1.83 13.77
N GLU A 495 -14.08 2.63 14.19
CA GLU A 495 -15.47 2.20 14.31
C GLU A 495 -16.05 1.76 12.96
N GLN A 496 -15.82 2.55 11.90
CA GLN A 496 -16.24 2.19 10.54
C GLN A 496 -15.58 0.89 10.02
N LEU A 497 -14.33 0.60 10.41
CA LEU A 497 -13.68 -0.66 10.05
C LEU A 497 -14.29 -1.84 10.82
N LYS A 498 -14.59 -1.69 12.11
CA LYS A 498 -15.28 -2.71 12.91
C LYS A 498 -16.64 -3.06 12.30
N GLU A 499 -17.46 -2.06 11.98
CA GLU A 499 -18.77 -2.27 11.33
C GLU A 499 -18.67 -3.07 10.02
N LYS A 500 -17.64 -2.79 9.19
CA LYS A 500 -17.43 -3.54 7.96
C LYS A 500 -17.03 -4.99 8.21
N ILE A 501 -16.17 -5.23 9.21
CA ILE A 501 -15.78 -6.59 9.62
C ILE A 501 -16.99 -7.36 10.14
N ASP A 502 -17.85 -6.73 10.96
CA ASP A 502 -19.06 -7.36 11.48
C ASP A 502 -20.07 -7.72 10.37
N ARG A 503 -20.20 -6.87 9.34
CA ARG A 503 -20.99 -7.23 8.15
C ARG A 503 -20.45 -8.50 7.47
N LEU A 504 -19.13 -8.60 7.27
CA LEU A 504 -18.51 -9.78 6.66
C LEU A 504 -18.65 -11.04 7.53
N LYS A 505 -18.59 -10.89 8.86
CA LYS A 505 -18.86 -12.00 9.79
C LYS A 505 -20.28 -12.51 9.64
N ASN A 506 -21.27 -11.62 9.66
CA ASN A 506 -22.68 -11.99 9.47
C ASN A 506 -22.92 -12.67 8.12
N VAL A 507 -22.22 -12.20 7.09
CA VAL A 507 -22.25 -12.79 5.76
C VAL A 507 -21.69 -14.22 5.77
N ILE A 508 -20.51 -14.47 6.34
CA ILE A 508 -19.96 -15.84 6.45
C ILE A 508 -20.89 -16.78 7.23
N LEU A 509 -21.50 -16.29 8.31
CA LEU A 509 -22.43 -17.08 9.12
C LEU A 509 -23.66 -17.49 8.30
N LYS A 510 -24.19 -16.60 7.45
CA LYS A 510 -25.29 -16.91 6.53
C LYS A 510 -24.86 -17.80 5.37
N SER A 511 -23.68 -17.55 4.79
CA SER A 511 -23.14 -18.32 3.66
C SER A 511 -22.77 -19.75 4.04
N TYR A 512 -22.61 -20.06 5.33
CA TYR A 512 -22.44 -21.43 5.81
C TYR A 512 -23.60 -22.35 5.37
N GLU A 513 -24.82 -21.81 5.23
CA GLU A 513 -25.99 -22.55 4.77
C GLU A 513 -26.03 -22.72 3.24
N LEU A 514 -25.44 -21.80 2.49
CA LEU A 514 -25.52 -21.71 1.02
C LEU A 514 -24.35 -22.37 0.27
N GLN A 515 -23.26 -22.70 0.98
CA GLN A 515 -22.03 -23.33 0.46
C GLN A 515 -21.39 -22.67 -0.79
N ASP A 516 -21.56 -21.36 -0.99
CA ASP A 516 -20.94 -20.65 -2.13
C ASP A 516 -19.43 -20.45 -1.93
N LYS A 517 -18.65 -21.38 -2.51
CA LYS A 517 -17.19 -21.40 -2.41
C LYS A 517 -16.51 -20.20 -3.09
N GLU A 518 -17.12 -19.55 -4.08
CA GLU A 518 -16.51 -18.38 -4.74
C GLU A 518 -16.63 -17.15 -3.86
N TYR A 519 -17.83 -16.92 -3.35
CA TYR A 519 -18.15 -15.83 -2.46
C TYR A 519 -17.33 -15.88 -1.16
N ILE A 520 -17.13 -17.08 -0.59
CA ILE A 520 -16.38 -17.26 0.66
C ILE A 520 -14.89 -16.93 0.52
N ARG A 521 -14.24 -17.31 -0.60
CA ARG A 521 -12.84 -16.91 -0.84
C ARG A 521 -12.71 -15.39 -0.81
N ASP A 522 -13.69 -14.70 -1.38
CA ASP A 522 -13.70 -13.26 -1.44
C ASP A 522 -13.92 -12.61 -0.06
N VAL A 523 -14.86 -13.15 0.74
CA VAL A 523 -15.08 -12.69 2.13
C VAL A 523 -13.84 -12.88 3.00
N ILE A 524 -13.19 -14.05 2.93
CA ILE A 524 -11.98 -14.35 3.69
C ILE A 524 -10.89 -13.31 3.37
N ILE A 525 -10.61 -13.07 2.09
CA ILE A 525 -9.59 -12.09 1.68
C ILE A 525 -9.97 -10.69 2.19
N HIS A 526 -11.21 -10.24 1.97
CA HIS A 526 -11.65 -8.91 2.39
C HIS A 526 -11.57 -8.71 3.90
N SER A 527 -12.03 -9.67 4.68
CA SER A 527 -11.96 -9.57 6.12
C SER A 527 -10.52 -9.52 6.60
N THR A 528 -9.65 -10.38 6.06
CA THR A 528 -8.22 -10.39 6.41
C THR A 528 -7.57 -9.03 6.16
N LEU A 529 -7.89 -8.40 5.03
CA LEU A 529 -7.41 -7.05 4.69
C LEU A 529 -7.94 -5.97 5.63
N LEU A 530 -9.21 -6.05 6.01
CA LEU A 530 -9.82 -5.10 6.95
C LEU A 530 -9.23 -5.27 8.35
N CYS A 531 -9.01 -6.51 8.80
CA CYS A 531 -8.32 -6.83 10.04
C CYS A 531 -6.89 -6.30 10.05
N GLU A 532 -6.12 -6.48 8.96
CA GLU A 532 -4.77 -5.92 8.84
C GLU A 532 -4.81 -4.39 8.85
N LYS A 533 -5.76 -3.78 8.13
CA LYS A 533 -5.93 -2.33 8.15
C LYS A 533 -6.28 -1.83 9.54
N LEU A 534 -7.14 -2.53 10.27
CA LEU A 534 -7.53 -2.20 11.64
C LEU A 534 -6.34 -2.34 12.58
N TYR A 535 -5.55 -3.40 12.46
CA TYR A 535 -4.31 -3.61 13.22
C TYR A 535 -3.31 -2.46 13.01
N LEU A 536 -3.03 -2.10 11.76
CA LEU A 536 -2.13 -0.99 11.44
C LEU A 536 -2.62 0.36 12.00
N ARG A 537 -3.94 0.53 12.13
CA ARG A 537 -4.54 1.71 12.77
C ARG A 537 -4.47 1.64 14.29
N ASN A 538 -4.61 0.45 14.86
CA ASN A 538 -4.49 0.25 16.29
C ASN A 538 -3.07 0.53 16.80
N ILE A 539 -2.03 0.36 15.98
CA ILE A 539 -0.67 0.82 16.34
C ILE A 539 -0.64 2.32 16.69
N GLN A 540 -1.45 3.13 16.00
CA GLN A 540 -1.57 4.57 16.27
C GLN A 540 -2.56 4.87 17.41
N TYR A 541 -3.67 4.13 17.46
CA TYR A 541 -4.78 4.35 18.41
C TYR A 541 -4.50 3.82 19.82
N LYS A 542 -3.74 2.71 19.92
CA LYS A 542 -3.25 2.03 21.13
C LYS A 542 -4.37 1.55 22.07
N ASP A 543 -5.29 0.73 21.55
CA ASP A 543 -6.38 0.12 22.33
C ASP A 543 -6.29 -1.41 22.28
N GLU A 544 -6.06 -2.05 23.44
CA GLU A 544 -5.93 -3.50 23.56
C GLU A 544 -7.21 -4.26 23.16
N ASN A 545 -8.39 -3.65 23.36
CA ASN A 545 -9.67 -4.26 22.99
C ASN A 545 -9.81 -4.46 21.48
N ILE A 546 -9.10 -3.65 20.69
CA ILE A 546 -9.11 -3.77 19.23
C ILE A 546 -8.30 -4.99 18.78
N ASP A 547 -7.17 -5.28 19.43
CA ASP A 547 -6.35 -6.44 19.09
C ASP A 547 -7.09 -7.74 19.40
N ASP A 548 -7.78 -7.81 20.56
CA ASP A 548 -8.65 -8.94 20.89
C ASP A 548 -9.81 -9.11 19.88
N TYR A 549 -10.45 -8.00 19.49
CA TYR A 549 -11.50 -8.01 18.46
C TYR A 549 -10.99 -8.54 17.11
N ILE A 550 -9.80 -8.13 16.67
CA ILE A 550 -9.18 -8.60 15.42
C ILE A 550 -8.95 -10.10 15.49
N ASN A 551 -8.38 -10.58 16.59
CA ASN A 551 -8.06 -12.01 16.76
C ASN A 551 -9.33 -12.87 16.76
N LYS A 552 -10.36 -12.47 17.52
CA LYS A 552 -11.66 -13.16 17.52
C LYS A 552 -12.33 -13.17 16.14
N SER A 553 -12.29 -12.03 15.44
CA SER A 553 -12.87 -11.91 14.10
C SER A 553 -12.14 -12.77 13.06
N ASN A 554 -10.81 -12.80 13.12
CA ASN A 554 -9.97 -13.63 12.27
C ASN A 554 -10.22 -15.12 12.53
N ASN A 555 -10.24 -15.54 13.81
CA ASN A 555 -10.51 -16.90 14.22
C ASN A 555 -11.86 -17.42 13.69
N LEU A 556 -12.94 -16.64 13.86
CA LEU A 556 -14.26 -16.98 13.31
C LEU A 556 -14.18 -17.18 11.79
N ILE A 557 -13.64 -16.20 11.07
CA ILE A 557 -13.67 -16.19 9.61
C ILE A 557 -12.81 -17.31 9.01
N ILE A 558 -11.67 -17.60 9.62
CA ILE A 558 -10.79 -18.68 9.16
C ILE A 558 -11.40 -20.04 9.43
N ASN A 559 -11.98 -20.29 10.62
CA ASN A 559 -12.60 -21.59 10.91
C ASN A 559 -13.80 -21.87 9.99
N TYR A 560 -14.77 -20.95 9.94
CA TYR A 560 -15.96 -21.13 9.09
C TYR A 560 -15.59 -21.11 7.60
N GLY A 561 -14.65 -20.24 7.21
CA GLY A 561 -14.16 -20.17 5.84
C GLY A 561 -13.47 -21.46 5.40
N TYR A 562 -12.60 -22.01 6.25
CA TYR A 562 -11.92 -23.28 6.00
C TYR A 562 -12.92 -24.43 5.89
N SER A 563 -13.86 -24.54 6.84
CA SER A 563 -14.86 -25.62 6.84
C SER A 563 -15.72 -25.60 5.59
N ILE A 564 -16.18 -24.43 5.13
CA ILE A 564 -17.03 -24.39 3.92
C ILE A 564 -16.21 -24.67 2.65
N LEU A 565 -14.97 -24.19 2.58
CA LEU A 565 -14.13 -24.44 1.39
C LEU A 565 -13.80 -25.93 1.21
N TYR A 566 -13.74 -26.68 2.32
CA TYR A 566 -13.04 -27.95 2.35
C TYR A 566 -13.76 -29.12 3.00
N ASN A 567 -14.78 -28.87 3.82
CA ASN A 567 -15.59 -29.90 4.49
C ASN A 567 -17.04 -29.94 3.95
N SER A 568 -17.42 -29.01 3.08
CA SER A 568 -18.73 -29.01 2.43
C SER A 568 -18.70 -29.90 1.18
N ASN A 569 -19.21 -31.12 1.37
CA ASN A 569 -19.66 -32.05 0.33
C ASN A 569 -21.19 -32.05 0.32
#